data_AF-A0A6S6XJV0-F1
#
_entry.id   AF-A0A6S6XJV0-F1
#
_cell.length_a   1.000
_cell.length_b   1.000
_cell.length_c   1.000
_cell.angle_alpha   90.00
_cell.angle_beta   90.00
_cell.angle_gamma   90.00
#
_symmetry.space_group_name_H-M   'P 1'
#
loop_
_entity.id
_entity.type
_entity.pdbx_description
1 polymer ?
#
loop_
_entity_poly.entity_id
_entity_poly.type
_entity_poly.pdbx_seq_one_letter_code
_entity_poly.pdbx_strand_id
1 'polypeptide(L)' 'MGKIIAAPTAGSCGILPAALLSVREELGIFEDRTTMALFASAGIGLVIAQRACVSGTQGGCQAECGSAAAHGNFIK' A
#
# COMPACT_ATOMS: atom_id res chain seq x y z
N MET A 1 -1.34 8.71 -19.90
CA MET A 1 -1.24 7.86 -18.68
C MET A 1 -2.26 6.73 -18.81
N GLY A 2 -1.90 5.52 -18.37
CA GLY A 2 -2.83 4.37 -18.32
C GLY A 2 -3.84 4.48 -17.17
N LYS A 3 -4.60 3.41 -16.92
CA LYS A 3 -5.45 3.28 -15.73
C LYS A 3 -4.57 2.94 -14.53
N ILE A 4 -4.76 3.66 -13.42
CA ILE A 4 -4.05 3.42 -12.16
C ILE A 4 -5.06 3.33 -11.01
N ILE A 5 -4.66 2.65 -9.93
CA ILE A 5 -5.44 2.54 -8.69
C ILE A 5 -4.64 3.22 -7.58
N ALA A 6 -5.22 4.21 -6.91
CA ALA A 6 -4.54 4.92 -5.83
C ALA A 6 -4.27 3.98 -4.63
N ALA A 7 -3.06 4.05 -4.07
CA ALA A 7 -2.67 3.23 -2.92
C ALA A 7 -1.53 3.84 -2.08
N PRO A 8 -1.76 4.95 -1.32
CA PRO A 8 -3.02 5.69 -1.15
C PRO A 8 -3.25 6.82 -2.16
N THR A 9 -2.28 7.15 -2.99
CA THR A 9 -2.37 8.22 -4.00
C THR A 9 -2.00 7.71 -5.40
N ALA A 10 -2.14 8.56 -6.41
CA ALA A 10 -1.67 8.28 -7.76
C ALA A 10 -0.14 8.16 -7.87
N GLY A 11 0.64 8.95 -7.12
CA GLY A 11 2.11 8.92 -7.21
C GLY A 11 2.76 7.74 -6.47
N SER A 12 2.06 7.14 -5.51
CA SER A 12 2.51 5.96 -4.75
C SER A 12 1.85 4.65 -5.15
N CYS A 13 0.99 4.65 -6.18
CA CYS A 13 0.11 3.54 -6.53
C CYS A 13 0.79 2.18 -6.76
N GLY A 14 2.09 2.18 -7.12
CA GLY A 14 2.84 0.97 -7.40
C GLY A 14 3.40 0.25 -6.16
N ILE A 15 3.54 0.94 -5.02
CA ILE A 15 4.29 0.41 -3.87
C ILE A 15 3.58 -0.80 -3.25
N LEU A 16 2.29 -0.66 -2.92
CA LEU A 16 1.51 -1.74 -2.32
C LEU A 16 1.41 -2.98 -3.23
N PRO A 17 0.96 -2.88 -4.51
CA PRO A 17 0.86 -4.07 -5.35
C PRO A 17 2.23 -4.71 -5.63
N ALA A 18 3.30 -3.93 -5.78
CA ALA A 18 4.64 -4.49 -5.94
C ALA A 18 5.04 -5.33 -4.72
N ALA A 19 4.88 -4.80 -3.50
CA ALA A 19 5.21 -5.53 -2.28
C ALA A 19 4.39 -6.83 -2.14
N LEU A 20 3.07 -6.77 -2.34
CA LEU A 20 2.20 -7.94 -2.16
C LEU A 20 2.46 -9.02 -3.22
N LEU A 21 2.62 -8.63 -4.48
CA LEU A 21 2.83 -9.56 -5.58
C LEU A 21 4.23 -10.19 -5.52
N SER A 22 5.27 -9.41 -5.24
CA SER A 22 6.62 -9.95 -5.08
C SER A 22 6.68 -10.99 -3.96
N VAL A 23 6.08 -10.71 -2.80
CA VAL A 23 6.05 -11.68 -1.70
C VAL A 23 5.18 -12.89 -2.05
N ARG A 24 4.06 -12.70 -2.74
CA ARG A 24 3.22 -13.80 -3.21
C ARG A 24 4.00 -14.76 -4.10
N GLU A 25 4.74 -14.22 -5.06
CA GLU A 25 5.56 -15.00 -6.00
C GLU A 25 6.71 -15.70 -5.29
N GLU A 26 7.44 -15.00 -4.41
CA GLU A 26 8.62 -15.54 -3.73
C GLU A 26 8.26 -16.63 -2.71
N LEU A 27 7.14 -16.48 -1.99
CA LEU A 27 6.72 -17.41 -0.95
C LEU A 27 5.61 -18.39 -1.39
N GLY A 28 5.19 -18.36 -2.66
CA GLY A 28 4.15 -19.24 -3.19
C GLY A 28 2.80 -19.07 -2.49
N ILE A 29 2.43 -17.85 -2.12
CA ILE A 29 1.22 -17.58 -1.34
C ILE A 29 -0.04 -17.69 -2.21
N PHE A 30 -1.09 -18.31 -1.66
CA PHE A 30 -2.39 -18.40 -2.30
C PHE A 30 -3.11 -17.05 -2.37
N GLU A 31 -3.90 -16.86 -3.42
CA GLU A 31 -4.60 -15.60 -3.72
C GLU A 31 -5.46 -15.09 -2.55
N ASP A 32 -6.18 -15.98 -1.86
CA ASP A 32 -7.01 -15.60 -0.70
C ASP A 32 -6.18 -14.94 0.40
N ARG A 33 -4.94 -15.40 0.63
CA ARG A 33 -4.04 -14.82 1.64
C ARG A 33 -3.51 -13.46 1.17
N THR A 34 -3.23 -13.30 -0.12
CA THR A 34 -2.89 -11.99 -0.70
C THR A 34 -4.06 -11.00 -0.58
N THR A 35 -5.29 -11.46 -0.80
CA THR A 35 -6.51 -10.65 -0.59
C THR A 35 -6.68 -10.26 0.87
N MET A 36 -6.44 -11.16 1.82
CA MET A 36 -6.45 -10.81 3.24
C MET A 36 -5.35 -9.80 3.60
N ALA A 37 -4.18 -9.89 2.97
CA ALA A 37 -3.12 -8.90 3.14
C ALA A 37 -3.52 -7.51 2.60
N LEU A 38 -4.28 -7.43 1.50
CA LEU A 38 -4.88 -6.17 1.02
C LEU A 38 -5.84 -5.57 2.06
N PHE A 39 -6.69 -6.38 2.69
CA PHE A 39 -7.58 -5.90 3.75
C PHE A 39 -6.81 -5.38 4.98
N ALA A 40 -5.77 -6.10 5.42
CA ALA A 40 -4.91 -5.65 6.51
C ALA A 40 -4.21 -4.31 6.17
N SER A 41 -3.69 -4.21 4.94
CA SER A 41 -3.08 -2.99 4.39
C SER A 41 -4.03 -1.80 4.42
N ALA A 42 -5.31 -2.02 4.04
CA ALA A 42 -6.34 -0.99 4.08
C ALA A 42 -6.65 -0.51 5.51
N GLY A 43 -6.61 -1.41 6.50
CA GLY A 43 -6.76 -1.04 7.92
C GLY A 43 -5.69 -0.06 8.40
N ILE A 44 -4.42 -0.28 8.04
CA ILE A 44 -3.34 0.66 8.34
C ILE A 44 -3.52 1.97 7.58
N GLY A 45 -3.86 1.90 6.29
CA GLY A 45 -4.12 3.09 5.50
C GLY A 45 -5.23 3.96 6.08
N LEU A 46 -6.28 3.35 6.64
CA LEU A 46 -7.34 4.07 7.33
C LEU A 46 -6.82 4.79 8.58
N VAL A 47 -6.00 4.12 9.41
CA VAL A 47 -5.40 4.74 10.61
C VAL A 47 -4.52 5.93 10.21
N ILE A 48 -3.70 5.80 9.17
CA ILE A 48 -2.84 6.88 8.68
C ILE A 48 -3.70 8.04 8.17
N ALA A 49 -4.70 7.77 7.32
CA ALA A 49 -5.58 8.80 6.76
C ALA A 49 -6.39 9.55 7.82
N GLN A 50 -6.71 8.91 8.96
CA GLN A 50 -7.42 9.55 10.07
C GLN A 50 -6.51 10.42 10.96
N ARG A 51 -5.21 10.12 11.01
CA ARG A 51 -4.28 10.75 11.96
C ARG A 51 -3.23 11.64 11.31
N ALA A 52 -3.05 11.54 10.01
CA ALA A 52 -2.02 12.22 9.26
C ALA A 52 -2.49 12.57 7.84
N CYS A 53 -1.73 13.43 7.17
CA CYS A 53 -1.93 13.73 5.76
C CYS A 53 -1.34 12.60 4.90
N VAL A 54 -2.04 12.24 3.82
CA VAL A 54 -1.56 11.28 2.79
C VAL A 54 -1.13 11.97 1.50
N SER A 55 -1.30 13.29 1.40
CA SER A 55 -0.98 14.06 0.22
C SER A 55 0.49 14.43 0.18
N GLY A 56 1.17 14.06 -0.92
CA GLY A 56 2.54 14.49 -1.17
C GLY A 56 2.72 16.00 -1.22
N THR A 57 1.70 16.76 -1.62
CA THR A 57 1.79 18.24 -1.69
C THR A 57 1.71 18.92 -0.33
N GLN A 58 1.10 18.27 0.67
CA GLN A 58 1.00 18.81 2.03
C GLN A 58 2.06 18.24 2.97
N GLY A 59 2.35 16.95 2.87
CA GLY A 59 3.21 16.23 3.82
C GLY A 59 4.50 15.66 3.20
N GLY A 60 4.80 15.98 1.94
CA GLY A 60 5.97 15.48 1.23
C GLY A 60 5.88 13.99 0.86
N CYS A 61 6.95 13.45 0.28
CA CYS A 61 7.00 12.07 -0.17
C CYS A 61 6.77 11.05 0.97
N GLN A 62 7.12 11.39 2.22
CA GLN A 62 6.86 10.53 3.38
C GLN A 62 5.36 10.36 3.67
N ALA A 63 4.55 11.40 3.44
CA ALA A 63 3.10 11.33 3.62
C ALA A 63 2.45 10.43 2.56
N GLU A 64 3.05 10.37 1.38
CA GLU A 64 2.52 9.62 0.25
C GLU A 64 3.14 8.22 0.13
N CYS A 65 4.39 8.16 -0.30
CA CYS A 65 5.13 6.92 -0.51
C CYS A 65 5.48 6.23 0.82
N GLY A 66 5.78 6.99 1.87
CA GLY A 66 6.03 6.42 3.19
C GLY A 66 4.79 5.73 3.77
N SER A 67 3.62 6.35 3.64
CA SER A 67 2.33 5.73 4.00
C SER A 67 2.05 4.48 3.18
N ALA A 68 2.30 4.51 1.87
CA ALA A 68 2.15 3.34 1.00
C ALA A 68 3.08 2.18 1.40
N ALA A 69 4.32 2.47 1.81
CA ALA A 69 5.27 1.46 2.28
C ALA A 69 4.83 0.84 3.61
N ALA A 70 4.25 1.62 4.52
CA ALA A 70 3.73 1.13 5.80
C ALA A 70 2.58 0.12 5.62
N HIS A 71 1.81 0.22 4.54
CA HIS A 71 0.77 -0.75 4.19
C HIS A 71 1.31 -2.18 3.97
N GLY A 72 2.53 -2.34 3.41
CA GLY A 72 3.03 -3.61 2.89
C GLY A 72 3.75 -4.53 3.90
N ASN A 73 3.83 -4.17 5.19
CA ASN A 73 4.76 -4.79 6.15
C ASN A 73 4.28 -6.13 6.77
N PHE A 74 3.19 -6.74 6.29
CA PHE A 74 2.46 -7.80 7.01
C PHE A 74 2.64 -9.22 6.47
N ILE A 75 3.43 -9.44 5.42
CA ILE A 75 3.52 -10.75 4.75
C ILE A 75 4.83 -11.49 5.08
N LYS A 76 5.19 -11.56 6.36
CA LYS A 76 6.24 -12.47 6.83
C LYS A 76 5.67 -13.47 7.82
#